data_AF-A0AA43C9I2-F1
#
_entry.id   AF-A0AA43C9I2-F1
#
_cell.length_a   1.000
_cell.length_b   1.000
_cell.length_c   1.000
_cell.angle_alpha   90.00
_cell.angle_beta   90.00
_cell.angle_gamma   90.00
#
_symmetry.space_group_name_H-M   'P 1'
#
loop_
_entity.id
_entity.type
_entity.pdbx_description
1 polymer ?
#
loop_
_entity_poly.entity_id
_entity_poly.type
_entity_poly.pdbx_seq_one_letter_code
_entity_poly.pdbx_strand_id
1 'polypeptide(L)'
;MHRNKLAILISLVGSLALIGCGDDGGVGPGGAGGAGGAGGTGGVAIVGQIDRMGRPAINTALTQTFSPDSAAKGARKDEYNAEDDTTAWSGFVPDFAAALAILDSLDTDSNAETGCGTQLAIAAPTEPGGDTRYDTLAGVLADDQLYVDSTKNQCVAYLGVEAQTLGAVKEGGCGGRTPQYDVIDDTYSVLAAGLLAGVGDGVDENAEGFLAGFPFLAAPN
;
A
#
# COMPACT_ATOMS: atom_id res chain seq x y z
N MET A 1 -34.19 2.92 23.89
CA MET A 1 -33.38 2.51 22.73
C MET A 1 -32.64 3.74 22.20
N HIS A 2 -31.46 3.99 22.75
CA HIS A 2 -30.61 5.14 22.41
C HIS A 2 -29.68 4.77 21.26
N ARG A 3 -29.73 5.55 20.17
CA ARG A 3 -28.79 5.48 19.04
C ARG A 3 -27.64 6.43 19.32
N ASN A 4 -26.48 5.90 19.71
CA ASN A 4 -25.24 6.67 19.79
C ASN A 4 -24.75 6.96 18.36
N LYS A 5 -24.97 8.19 17.90
CA LYS A 5 -24.27 8.74 16.73
C LYS A 5 -22.94 9.31 17.23
N LEU A 6 -21.84 8.61 16.98
CA LEU A 6 -20.50 9.15 17.21
C LEU A 6 -20.13 9.98 15.98
N ALA A 7 -19.99 11.29 16.17
CA ALA A 7 -19.62 12.25 15.14
C ALA A 7 -18.10 12.18 14.92
N ILE A 8 -17.68 11.96 13.67
CA ILE A 8 -16.29 12.09 13.24
C ILE A 8 -16.02 13.58 13.01
N LEU A 9 -15.11 14.16 13.79
CA LEU A 9 -14.59 15.51 13.61
C LEU A 9 -13.55 15.49 12.48
N ILE A 10 -13.85 16.11 11.34
CA ILE A 10 -12.86 16.47 10.32
C ILE A 10 -12.40 17.90 10.63
N SER A 11 -11.13 18.06 10.99
CA SER A 11 -10.53 19.38 11.17
C SER A 11 -10.14 19.97 9.81
N LEU A 12 -10.83 21.03 9.42
CA LEU A 12 -10.53 21.86 8.26
C LEU A 12 -9.53 22.94 8.71
N VAL A 13 -8.26 22.85 8.28
CA VAL A 13 -7.33 23.99 8.40
C VAL A 13 -7.14 24.58 7.02
N GLY A 14 -7.86 25.68 6.79
CA GLY A 14 -7.59 26.59 5.70
C GLY A 14 -6.37 27.45 6.04
N SER A 15 -5.49 27.68 5.06
CA SER A 15 -4.58 28.81 5.05
C SER A 15 -4.43 29.31 3.61
N LEU A 16 -4.56 30.62 3.50
CA LEU A 16 -4.74 31.40 2.28
C LEU A 16 -3.43 32.13 1.94
N ALA A 17 -3.09 32.11 0.65
CA ALA A 17 -2.28 33.03 -0.15
C ALA A 17 -0.74 33.11 0.03
N LEU A 18 -0.02 33.00 -1.09
CA LEU A 18 0.48 34.18 -1.81
C LEU A 18 0.69 33.88 -3.31
N ILE A 19 0.19 34.80 -4.15
CA ILE A 19 0.47 34.88 -5.60
C ILE A 19 1.85 35.52 -5.77
N GLY A 20 2.72 34.88 -6.55
CA GLY A 20 3.95 35.46 -7.06
C GLY A 20 4.10 35.15 -8.54
N CYS A 21 3.65 36.07 -9.41
CA CYS A 21 4.08 36.10 -10.80
C CYS A 21 5.50 36.68 -10.87
N GLY A 22 6.38 36.02 -11.60
CA GLY A 22 7.69 36.55 -11.98
C GLY A 22 8.26 35.73 -13.12
N ASP A 23 8.00 36.17 -14.34
CA ASP A 23 8.68 35.72 -15.56
C ASP A 23 9.48 36.91 -16.08
N ASP A 24 10.72 36.65 -16.54
CA ASP A 24 11.47 37.38 -17.60
C ASP A 24 12.98 37.06 -17.53
N GLY A 25 13.42 36.16 -18.43
CA GLY A 25 14.49 36.45 -19.39
C GLY A 25 15.96 36.47 -18.94
N GLY A 26 16.64 35.33 -19.12
CA GLY A 26 17.82 35.22 -19.98
C GLY A 26 19.22 35.57 -19.43
N VAL A 27 20.05 34.54 -19.22
CA VAL A 27 21.45 34.55 -19.64
C VAL A 27 21.79 33.17 -20.24
N GLY A 28 22.24 33.18 -21.49
CA GLY A 28 22.67 31.99 -22.24
C GLY A 28 24.07 31.48 -21.85
N PRO A 29 24.67 30.63 -22.70
CA PRO A 29 25.27 29.36 -22.30
C PRO A 29 26.76 29.45 -21.91
N GLY A 30 27.15 28.68 -20.90
CA GLY A 30 28.54 28.43 -20.52
C GLY A 30 28.79 26.94 -20.39
N GLY A 31 29.24 26.31 -21.47
CA GLY A 31 29.73 24.94 -21.44
C GLY A 31 31.15 24.83 -20.85
N ALA A 32 31.55 23.57 -20.70
CA ALA A 32 32.88 23.05 -20.40
C ALA A 32 33.25 22.89 -18.90
N GLY A 33 33.23 21.61 -18.48
CA GLY A 33 33.80 21.14 -17.23
C GLY A 33 33.82 19.61 -17.12
N GLY A 34 34.11 18.91 -18.22
CA GLY A 34 34.39 17.48 -18.20
C GLY A 34 35.89 17.21 -18.17
N ALA A 35 36.35 16.55 -17.11
CA ALA A 35 37.57 15.72 -17.02
C ALA A 35 37.42 14.90 -15.72
N GLY A 36 37.08 13.61 -15.74
CA GLY A 36 37.96 12.49 -16.09
C GLY A 36 38.52 11.90 -14.79
N GLY A 37 38.46 10.61 -14.46
CA GLY A 37 37.97 9.43 -15.15
C GLY A 37 37.94 8.23 -14.20
N ALA A 38 37.26 7.17 -14.68
CA ALA A 38 37.25 5.77 -14.27
C ALA A 38 37.87 5.36 -12.91
N GLY A 39 36.99 5.05 -11.97
CA GLY A 39 37.18 4.01 -10.96
C GLY A 39 35.87 3.21 -10.88
N GLY A 40 35.90 1.95 -11.29
CA GLY A 40 34.70 1.11 -11.36
C GLY A 40 34.08 0.88 -9.98
N THR A 41 32.92 1.50 -9.75
CA THR A 41 31.88 1.01 -8.84
C THR A 41 30.56 1.22 -9.58
N GLY A 42 30.10 0.21 -10.31
CA GLY A 42 28.77 0.19 -10.93
C GLY A 42 27.65 0.09 -9.91
N GLY A 43 27.74 0.84 -8.81
CA GLY A 43 26.61 1.11 -7.95
C GLY A 43 25.76 2.15 -8.64
N VAL A 44 24.53 1.78 -9.00
CA VAL A 44 23.49 2.77 -9.27
C VAL A 44 23.49 3.72 -8.07
N ALA A 45 23.69 5.01 -8.31
CA ALA A 45 23.54 5.99 -7.25
C ALA A 45 22.10 5.89 -6.76
N ILE A 46 21.90 5.32 -5.57
CA ILE A 46 20.60 5.25 -4.93
C ILE A 46 20.31 6.67 -4.44
N VAL A 47 19.56 7.43 -5.24
CA VAL A 47 19.09 8.76 -4.86
C VAL A 47 17.63 8.59 -4.47
N GLY A 48 17.33 8.70 -3.17
CA GLY A 48 15.98 8.56 -2.63
C GLY A 48 15.59 7.15 -2.21
N GLN A 49 14.34 7.00 -1.78
CA GLN A 49 13.73 5.72 -1.45
C GLN A 49 13.51 4.90 -2.74
N ILE A 50 14.07 3.69 -2.80
CA ILE A 50 13.93 2.80 -3.98
C ILE A 50 12.53 2.19 -4.03
N ASP A 51 12.05 1.73 -2.88
CA ASP A 51 10.79 1.01 -2.80
C ASP A 51 10.11 1.19 -1.44
N ARG A 52 8.78 1.10 -1.47
CA ARG A 52 7.91 1.02 -0.29
C ARG A 52 7.55 -0.46 -0.07
N MET A 53 8.10 -1.02 1.00
CA MET A 53 8.16 -2.48 1.24
C MET A 53 7.40 -2.94 2.50
N GLY A 54 6.62 -2.05 3.13
CA GLY A 54 5.76 -2.42 4.24
C GLY A 54 4.70 -3.43 3.83
N ARG A 55 4.12 -3.23 2.63
CA ARG A 55 3.06 -4.06 2.07
C ARG A 55 3.48 -4.69 0.73
N PRO A 56 3.98 -5.94 0.77
CA PRO A 56 4.38 -6.68 -0.42
C PRO A 56 3.27 -6.73 -1.47
N ALA A 57 3.67 -6.74 -2.75
CA ALA A 57 2.79 -6.79 -3.91
C ALA A 57 1.79 -5.63 -4.10
N ILE A 58 1.53 -4.77 -3.11
CA ILE A 58 0.53 -3.70 -3.20
C ILE A 58 0.84 -2.70 -4.32
N ASN A 59 2.06 -2.17 -4.39
CA ASN A 59 2.43 -1.24 -5.48
C ASN A 59 2.34 -1.93 -6.87
N THR A 60 2.54 -3.25 -6.92
CA THR A 60 2.40 -4.01 -8.17
C THR A 60 0.94 -4.22 -8.56
N ALA A 61 0.08 -4.51 -7.60
CA ALA A 61 -1.30 -4.91 -7.78
C ALA A 61 -2.27 -3.72 -7.88
N LEU A 62 -1.99 -2.60 -7.22
CA LEU A 62 -2.94 -1.49 -7.08
C LEU A 62 -2.54 -0.19 -7.80
N THR A 63 -1.25 0.04 -8.06
CA THR A 63 -0.80 1.27 -8.71
C THR A 63 -0.94 1.19 -10.23
N GLN A 64 -2.06 1.69 -10.76
CA GLN A 64 -2.38 1.75 -12.19
C GLN A 64 -2.21 0.43 -12.95
N THR A 65 -2.38 -0.71 -12.28
CA THR A 65 -2.13 -2.06 -12.82
C THR A 65 -2.83 -2.32 -14.15
N PHE A 66 -4.09 -1.89 -14.24
CA PHE A 66 -4.95 -2.08 -15.39
C PHE A 66 -4.87 -0.93 -16.41
N SER A 67 -3.98 0.04 -16.21
CA SER A 67 -3.72 1.09 -17.19
C SER A 67 -3.04 0.49 -18.43
N PRO A 68 -3.53 0.79 -19.64
CA PRO A 68 -2.88 0.37 -20.89
C PRO A 68 -1.59 1.15 -21.15
N ASP A 69 -1.38 2.29 -20.48
CA ASP A 69 -0.16 3.08 -20.60
C ASP A 69 0.91 2.58 -19.62
N SER A 70 1.88 1.83 -20.14
CA SER A 70 2.98 1.30 -19.35
C SER A 70 3.92 2.38 -18.80
N ALA A 71 4.06 3.50 -19.50
CA ALA A 71 4.93 4.59 -19.07
C ALA A 71 4.29 5.36 -17.91
N ALA A 72 3.00 5.68 -18.01
CA ALA A 72 2.25 6.30 -16.92
C ALA A 72 2.21 5.40 -15.68
N LYS A 73 1.96 4.09 -15.86
CA LYS A 73 2.01 3.11 -14.79
C LYS A 73 3.38 3.06 -14.09
N GLY A 74 4.47 3.04 -14.86
CA GLY A 74 5.83 3.05 -14.31
C GLY A 74 6.10 4.32 -13.51
N ALA A 75 5.83 5.48 -14.10
CA ALA A 75 6.01 6.77 -13.43
C ALA A 75 5.18 6.88 -12.14
N ARG A 76 3.95 6.36 -12.12
CA ARG A 76 3.09 6.39 -10.94
C ARG A 76 3.58 5.45 -9.82
N LYS A 77 4.17 4.30 -10.18
CA LYS A 77 4.82 3.40 -9.21
C LYS A 77 6.08 4.03 -8.61
N ASP A 78 6.85 4.74 -9.44
CA ASP A 78 8.02 5.48 -8.99
C ASP A 78 7.63 6.66 -8.08
N GLU A 79 6.55 7.38 -8.42
CA GLU A 79 5.98 8.44 -7.58
C GLU A 79 5.49 7.90 -6.24
N TYR A 80 4.79 6.76 -6.24
CA TYR A 80 4.44 6.05 -5.00
C TYR A 80 5.72 5.76 -4.22
N ASN A 81 6.71 5.09 -4.80
CA ASN A 81 7.92 4.71 -4.07
C ASN A 81 8.75 5.89 -3.54
N ALA A 82 8.70 7.04 -4.21
CA ALA A 82 9.48 8.23 -3.84
C ALA A 82 8.77 9.17 -2.86
N GLU A 83 7.47 9.03 -2.61
CA GLU A 83 6.70 9.95 -1.76
C GLU A 83 7.01 9.73 -0.27
N ASP A 84 7.79 10.64 0.31
CA ASP A 84 8.21 10.60 1.71
C ASP A 84 7.23 11.32 2.66
N ASP A 85 6.36 12.18 2.13
CA ASP A 85 5.31 12.83 2.92
C ASP A 85 4.13 11.89 3.10
N THR A 86 4.06 11.28 4.29
CA THR A 86 2.95 10.41 4.71
C THR A 86 1.57 11.04 4.56
N THR A 87 1.46 12.37 4.58
CA THR A 87 0.17 13.07 4.40
C THR A 87 -0.28 13.09 2.93
N ALA A 88 0.66 13.00 2.00
CA ALA A 88 0.40 12.95 0.56
C ALA A 88 -0.02 11.56 0.07
N TRP A 89 0.15 10.51 0.88
CA TRP A 89 -0.16 9.12 0.51
C TRP A 89 -1.64 8.90 0.17
N SER A 90 -2.52 9.71 0.76
CA SER A 90 -3.94 9.73 0.41
C SER A 90 -4.20 10.01 -1.09
N GLY A 91 -3.25 10.64 -1.79
CA GLY A 91 -3.30 10.89 -3.23
C GLY A 91 -3.26 9.62 -4.11
N PHE A 92 -2.90 8.46 -3.57
CA PHE A 92 -2.90 7.17 -4.27
C PHE A 92 -4.19 6.36 -4.07
N VAL A 93 -5.04 6.75 -3.12
CA VAL A 93 -6.32 6.09 -2.83
C VAL A 93 -7.19 5.92 -4.08
N PRO A 94 -7.32 6.91 -4.99
CA PRO A 94 -8.12 6.73 -6.20
C PRO A 94 -7.61 5.62 -7.13
N ASP A 95 -6.28 5.49 -7.30
CA ASP A 95 -5.69 4.43 -8.12
C ASP A 95 -5.98 3.06 -7.49
N PHE A 96 -5.83 2.97 -6.16
CA PHE A 96 -5.99 1.74 -5.40
C PHE A 96 -7.45 1.30 -5.38
N ALA A 97 -8.38 2.23 -5.14
CA ALA A 97 -9.82 1.98 -5.17
C ALA A 97 -10.27 1.48 -6.55
N ALA A 98 -9.77 2.07 -7.64
CA ALA A 98 -10.08 1.63 -8.99
C ALA A 98 -9.56 0.21 -9.27
N ALA A 99 -8.35 -0.12 -8.83
CA ALA A 99 -7.79 -1.46 -8.99
C ALA A 99 -8.54 -2.49 -8.12
N LEU A 100 -8.86 -2.16 -6.87
CA LEU A 100 -9.67 -3.01 -5.99
C LEU A 100 -11.05 -3.30 -6.58
N ALA A 101 -11.71 -2.31 -7.18
CA ALA A 101 -13.00 -2.52 -7.84
C ALA A 101 -12.92 -3.52 -9.00
N ILE A 102 -11.82 -3.50 -9.76
CA ILE A 102 -11.59 -4.47 -10.83
C ILE A 102 -11.28 -5.85 -10.26
N LEU A 103 -10.44 -5.95 -9.22
CA LEU A 103 -10.10 -7.22 -8.59
C LEU A 103 -11.32 -7.88 -7.93
N ASP A 104 -12.12 -7.11 -7.20
CA ASP A 104 -13.39 -7.56 -6.60
C ASP A 104 -14.36 -8.05 -7.68
N SER A 105 -14.39 -7.44 -8.88
CA SER A 105 -15.22 -7.92 -9.99
C SER A 105 -14.82 -9.29 -10.56
N LEU A 106 -13.62 -9.78 -10.22
CA LEU A 106 -13.15 -11.12 -10.59
C LEU A 106 -13.59 -12.17 -9.57
N ASP A 107 -14.02 -11.76 -8.37
CA ASP A 107 -14.57 -12.68 -7.39
C ASP A 107 -15.96 -13.13 -7.86
N THR A 108 -16.02 -14.40 -8.28
CA THR A 108 -17.24 -15.02 -8.78
C THR A 108 -17.94 -15.84 -7.69
N ASP A 109 -17.67 -15.57 -6.40
CA ASP A 109 -18.37 -16.27 -5.32
C ASP A 109 -19.88 -16.23 -5.56
N SER A 110 -20.46 -17.43 -5.56
CA SER A 110 -21.85 -17.76 -5.81
C SER A 110 -22.86 -17.04 -4.90
N ASN A 111 -22.40 -16.34 -3.86
CA ASN A 111 -23.22 -15.57 -2.93
C ASN A 111 -23.29 -14.08 -3.27
N ALA A 112 -22.43 -13.56 -4.15
CA ALA A 112 -22.49 -12.19 -4.63
C ALA A 112 -23.48 -12.13 -5.80
N GLU A 113 -24.61 -11.43 -5.66
CA GLU A 113 -25.65 -11.31 -6.71
C GLU A 113 -25.11 -10.80 -8.06
N THR A 114 -23.90 -10.21 -8.10
CA THR A 114 -23.25 -9.71 -9.32
C THR A 114 -21.73 -9.96 -9.41
N GLY A 115 -21.11 -10.74 -8.52
CA GLY A 115 -19.65 -10.89 -8.47
C GLY A 115 -18.88 -9.63 -8.08
N CYS A 116 -19.51 -8.73 -7.31
CA CYS A 116 -18.87 -7.59 -6.66
C CYS A 116 -19.39 -7.46 -5.23
N GLY A 117 -18.59 -6.89 -4.33
CA GLY A 117 -18.98 -6.47 -2.99
C GLY A 117 -18.54 -7.41 -1.87
N THR A 118 -17.55 -8.27 -2.11
CA THR A 118 -16.95 -9.14 -1.08
C THR A 118 -15.65 -8.55 -0.53
N GLN A 119 -15.12 -7.50 -1.15
CA GLN A 119 -13.91 -6.82 -0.69
C GLN A 119 -13.95 -6.45 0.81
N LEU A 120 -12.83 -6.68 1.49
CA LEU A 120 -12.67 -6.30 2.89
C LEU A 120 -12.92 -4.80 3.08
N ALA A 121 -13.69 -4.44 4.11
CA ALA A 121 -14.05 -3.07 4.45
C ALA A 121 -14.81 -2.31 3.33
N ILE A 122 -15.52 -3.04 2.46
CA ILE A 122 -16.42 -2.45 1.46
C ILE A 122 -17.52 -1.63 2.17
N ALA A 123 -17.73 -0.39 1.73
CA ALA A 123 -18.87 0.40 2.19
C ALA A 123 -20.15 0.03 1.43
N ALA A 124 -21.29 0.48 1.94
CA ALA A 124 -22.53 0.42 1.16
C ALA A 124 -22.44 1.34 -0.08
N PRO A 125 -23.04 0.97 -1.21
CA PRO A 125 -23.02 1.81 -2.43
C PRO A 125 -23.68 3.15 -2.17
N THR A 126 -23.06 4.22 -2.67
CA THR A 126 -23.55 5.59 -2.58
C THR A 126 -24.04 6.07 -3.94
N GLU A 127 -25.35 6.34 -4.05
CA GLU A 127 -25.98 6.93 -5.25
C GLU A 127 -26.38 8.40 -5.02
N PRO A 128 -26.20 9.34 -5.98
CA PRO A 128 -25.24 9.37 -7.08
C PRO A 128 -24.12 10.43 -6.86
N GLY A 129 -22.86 10.12 -7.18
CA GLY A 129 -21.76 11.10 -7.07
C GLY A 129 -20.32 10.58 -7.02
N GLY A 130 -20.11 9.27 -7.13
CA GLY A 130 -18.80 8.64 -7.01
C GLY A 130 -18.89 7.46 -6.06
N ASP A 131 -18.40 6.31 -6.49
CA ASP A 131 -18.40 5.09 -5.70
C ASP A 131 -17.16 5.05 -4.82
N THR A 132 -17.29 5.48 -3.56
CA THR A 132 -16.22 5.49 -2.56
C THR A 132 -16.16 4.20 -1.76
N ARG A 133 -16.80 3.12 -2.23
CA ARG A 133 -16.94 1.87 -1.46
C ARG A 133 -15.60 1.21 -1.14
N TYR A 134 -14.59 1.44 -1.96
CA TYR A 134 -13.26 0.84 -1.82
C TYR A 134 -12.27 1.73 -1.06
N ASP A 135 -12.63 2.98 -0.77
CA ASP A 135 -11.71 4.00 -0.22
C ASP A 135 -11.13 3.61 1.14
N THR A 136 -11.90 2.88 1.96
CA THR A 136 -11.44 2.47 3.30
C THR A 136 -10.26 1.51 3.20
N LEU A 137 -10.40 0.43 2.41
CA LEU A 137 -9.29 -0.50 2.21
C LEU A 137 -8.17 0.14 1.40
N ALA A 138 -8.50 0.91 0.36
CA ALA A 138 -7.50 1.64 -0.43
C ALA A 138 -6.64 2.58 0.44
N GLY A 139 -7.25 3.27 1.41
CA GLY A 139 -6.55 4.11 2.38
C GLY A 139 -5.61 3.31 3.28
N VAL A 140 -6.07 2.18 3.81
CA VAL A 140 -5.22 1.28 4.63
C VAL A 140 -4.05 0.72 3.81
N LEU A 141 -4.27 0.37 2.55
CA LEU A 141 -3.22 -0.19 1.69
C LEU A 141 -2.28 0.87 1.13
N ALA A 142 -2.75 2.11 0.92
CA ALA A 142 -1.90 3.24 0.54
C ALA A 142 -0.92 3.61 1.66
N ASP A 143 -1.32 3.39 2.92
CA ASP A 143 -0.47 3.52 4.09
C ASP A 143 0.54 2.36 4.22
N ASP A 144 1.72 2.51 3.62
CA ASP A 144 2.78 1.50 3.66
C ASP A 144 3.50 1.37 5.03
N GLN A 145 3.00 2.00 6.08
CA GLN A 145 3.56 1.79 7.42
C GLN A 145 3.13 0.44 8.00
N LEU A 146 4.06 -0.20 8.69
CA LEU A 146 3.80 -1.40 9.48
C LEU A 146 3.54 -1.01 10.93
N TYR A 147 2.29 -1.19 11.37
CA TYR A 147 1.91 -0.89 12.74
C TYR A 147 2.19 -2.08 13.66
N VAL A 148 2.85 -1.80 14.79
CA VAL A 148 3.14 -2.78 15.84
C VAL A 148 2.59 -2.31 17.18
N ASP A 149 1.69 -3.10 17.76
CA ASP A 149 1.22 -2.91 19.13
C ASP A 149 2.20 -3.58 20.11
N SER A 150 3.12 -2.78 20.65
CA SER A 150 4.12 -3.23 21.61
C SER A 150 3.56 -3.60 22.99
N THR A 151 2.26 -3.40 23.23
CA THR A 151 1.59 -3.84 24.47
C THR A 151 1.19 -5.31 24.42
N LYS A 152 1.25 -5.94 23.24
CA LYS A 152 0.91 -7.34 23.00
C LYS A 152 2.19 -8.19 22.98
N ASN A 153 2.08 -9.40 23.54
CA ASN A 153 3.21 -10.33 23.63
C ASN A 153 3.22 -11.37 22.52
N GLN A 154 2.23 -11.34 21.62
CA GLN A 154 2.08 -12.30 20.52
C GLN A 154 1.65 -11.59 19.25
N CYS A 155 2.34 -11.90 18.16
CA CYS A 155 2.00 -11.50 16.80
C CYS A 155 1.34 -12.71 16.15
N VAL A 156 0.07 -12.59 15.78
CA VAL A 156 -0.74 -13.74 15.33
C VAL A 156 -1.15 -13.64 13.87
N ALA A 157 -0.98 -12.47 13.25
CA ALA A 157 -1.29 -12.20 11.85
C ALA A 157 -0.38 -11.10 11.30
N TYR A 158 -0.12 -11.15 9.99
CA TYR A 158 0.38 -10.01 9.23
C TYR A 158 -0.67 -8.88 9.27
N LEU A 159 -0.21 -7.63 9.48
CA LEU A 159 -1.09 -6.44 9.57
C LEU A 159 -2.23 -6.58 10.61
N GLY A 160 -1.98 -7.34 11.68
CA GLY A 160 -3.00 -7.65 12.69
C GLY A 160 -3.64 -6.41 13.34
N VAL A 161 -2.88 -5.33 13.54
CA VAL A 161 -3.41 -4.08 14.10
C VAL A 161 -4.43 -3.44 13.15
N GLU A 162 -4.11 -3.40 11.86
CA GLU A 162 -4.97 -2.88 10.81
C GLU A 162 -6.20 -3.78 10.63
N ALA A 163 -6.02 -5.10 10.60
CA ALA A 163 -7.09 -6.08 10.52
C ALA A 163 -8.08 -5.94 11.69
N GLN A 164 -7.59 -5.73 12.91
CA GLN A 164 -8.44 -5.49 14.08
C GLN A 164 -9.17 -4.14 13.97
N THR A 165 -8.50 -3.10 13.46
CA THR A 165 -9.10 -1.78 13.23
C THR A 165 -10.22 -1.82 12.20
N LEU A 166 -10.06 -2.62 11.15
CA LEU A 166 -11.09 -2.89 10.13
C LEU A 166 -12.20 -3.84 10.63
N GLY A 167 -12.07 -4.42 11.83
CA GLY A 167 -13.00 -5.40 12.37
C GLY A 167 -12.94 -6.77 11.68
N ALA A 168 -11.91 -7.02 10.86
CA ALA A 168 -11.68 -8.30 10.19
C ALA A 168 -11.33 -9.41 11.19
N VAL A 169 -10.69 -9.03 12.30
CA VAL A 169 -10.40 -9.91 13.44
C VAL A 169 -10.78 -9.24 14.75
N LYS A 170 -11.09 -10.05 15.76
CA LYS A 170 -11.35 -9.56 17.12
C LYS A 170 -10.06 -9.16 17.86
N GLU A 171 -9.00 -9.96 17.71
CA GLU A 171 -7.71 -9.77 18.36
C GLU A 171 -6.59 -9.91 17.33
N GLY A 172 -6.02 -8.79 16.89
CA GLY A 172 -4.94 -8.74 15.91
C GLY A 172 -3.54 -9.02 16.48
N GLY A 173 -3.42 -9.10 17.80
CA GLY A 173 -2.14 -9.24 18.48
C GLY A 173 -1.21 -8.05 18.20
N CYS A 174 0.09 -8.31 18.13
CA CYS A 174 1.11 -7.27 17.95
C CYS A 174 1.10 -6.64 16.54
N GLY A 175 0.54 -7.28 15.52
CA GLY A 175 0.58 -6.82 14.12
C GLY A 175 1.96 -6.88 13.47
N GLY A 176 2.23 -5.94 12.57
CA GLY A 176 3.48 -5.82 11.81
C GLY A 176 3.70 -6.92 10.78
N ARG A 177 4.99 -7.17 10.48
CA ARG A 177 5.46 -8.19 9.54
C ARG A 177 6.59 -8.99 10.17
N THR A 178 6.31 -10.25 10.51
CA THR A 178 7.35 -11.18 10.94
C THR A 178 7.96 -11.88 9.71
N PRO A 179 9.26 -12.22 9.70
CA PRO A 179 9.86 -12.90 8.56
C PRO A 179 9.31 -14.31 8.27
N GLN A 180 8.55 -14.92 9.20
CA GLN A 180 7.87 -16.22 9.00
C GLN A 180 6.51 -16.12 8.32
N TYR A 181 5.91 -14.93 8.22
CA TYR A 181 4.60 -14.80 7.62
C TYR A 181 4.70 -14.94 6.10
N ASP A 182 3.75 -15.70 5.55
CA ASP A 182 3.49 -15.70 4.12
C ASP A 182 2.66 -14.47 3.74
N VAL A 183 3.38 -13.36 3.65
CA VAL A 183 2.80 -12.06 3.34
C VAL A 183 2.23 -11.98 1.92
N ILE A 184 2.64 -12.86 0.99
CA ILE A 184 2.10 -12.87 -0.37
C ILE A 184 0.73 -13.52 -0.36
N ASP A 185 0.59 -14.67 0.30
CA ASP A 185 -0.70 -15.33 0.52
C ASP A 185 -1.70 -14.43 1.24
N ASP A 186 -1.27 -13.77 2.32
CA ASP A 186 -2.12 -12.83 3.05
C ASP A 186 -2.58 -11.67 2.14
N THR A 187 -1.65 -11.10 1.35
CA THR A 187 -1.95 -10.00 0.43
C THR A 187 -2.91 -10.45 -0.68
N TYR A 188 -2.68 -11.61 -1.30
CA TYR A 188 -3.55 -12.13 -2.34
C TYR A 188 -4.93 -12.51 -1.81
N SER A 189 -5.00 -13.04 -0.59
CA SER A 189 -6.26 -13.30 0.09
C SER A 189 -7.08 -12.02 0.28
N VAL A 190 -6.44 -10.92 0.69
CA VAL A 190 -7.11 -9.63 0.86
C VAL A 190 -7.60 -9.10 -0.48
N LEU A 191 -6.77 -9.19 -1.52
CA LEU A 191 -7.07 -8.63 -2.84
C LEU A 191 -8.08 -9.45 -3.65
N ALA A 192 -8.08 -10.77 -3.53
CA ALA A 192 -8.89 -11.66 -4.37
C ALA A 192 -10.15 -12.18 -3.68
N ALA A 193 -10.16 -12.30 -2.35
CA ALA A 193 -11.29 -12.85 -1.60
C ALA A 193 -11.85 -11.90 -0.53
N GLY A 194 -11.20 -10.75 -0.29
CA GLY A 194 -11.58 -9.87 0.83
C GLY A 194 -11.38 -10.52 2.20
N LEU A 195 -10.53 -11.55 2.29
CA LEU A 195 -10.24 -12.31 3.50
C LEU A 195 -8.77 -12.14 3.89
N LEU A 196 -8.43 -12.46 5.13
CA LEU A 196 -7.03 -12.39 5.60
C LEU A 196 -6.22 -13.66 5.28
N ALA A 197 -6.84 -14.69 4.70
CA ALA A 197 -6.20 -15.94 4.31
C ALA A 197 -7.11 -16.71 3.33
N GLY A 198 -6.56 -17.71 2.64
CA GLY A 198 -7.32 -18.66 1.81
C GLY A 198 -7.00 -18.62 0.31
N VAL A 199 -6.21 -17.63 -0.14
CA VAL A 199 -5.66 -17.57 -1.50
C VAL A 199 -4.14 -17.61 -1.40
N GLY A 200 -3.52 -18.61 -2.02
CA GLY A 200 -2.07 -18.78 -1.97
C GLY A 200 -1.38 -18.62 -3.33
N ASP A 201 -0.08 -18.38 -3.30
CA ASP A 201 0.79 -18.35 -4.49
C ASP A 201 1.41 -19.72 -4.83
N GLY A 202 1.21 -20.71 -3.95
CA GLY A 202 1.71 -22.09 -4.06
C GLY A 202 3.08 -22.32 -3.42
N VAL A 203 3.59 -21.38 -2.61
CA VAL A 203 4.85 -21.46 -1.86
C VAL A 203 4.59 -21.44 -0.35
N ASP A 204 3.98 -22.51 0.15
CA ASP A 204 3.39 -22.55 1.49
C ASP A 204 4.40 -22.62 2.67
N GLU A 205 5.68 -22.90 2.41
CA GLU A 205 6.66 -23.09 3.49
C GLU A 205 8.10 -22.68 3.15
N ASN A 206 8.82 -22.29 4.21
CA ASN A 206 10.24 -22.00 4.14
C ASN A 206 11.03 -23.31 4.04
N ALA A 207 12.08 -23.31 3.22
CA ALA A 207 12.95 -24.48 3.08
C ALA A 207 13.67 -24.88 4.38
N GLU A 208 13.97 -23.90 5.24
CA GLU A 208 14.69 -24.09 6.50
C GLU A 208 14.18 -23.12 7.58
N GLY A 209 14.31 -23.50 8.86
CA GLY A 209 13.98 -22.62 9.98
C GLY A 209 15.06 -21.57 10.23
N PHE A 210 14.69 -20.28 10.27
CA PHE A 210 15.65 -19.17 10.39
C PHE A 210 15.37 -18.17 11.53
N LEU A 211 14.30 -18.34 12.30
CA LEU A 211 13.89 -17.35 13.32
C LEU A 211 14.63 -17.41 14.65
N ALA A 212 15.56 -18.35 14.84
CA ALA A 212 16.21 -18.58 16.13
C ALA A 212 17.17 -17.46 16.56
N GLY A 213 17.66 -16.63 15.64
CA GLY A 213 18.57 -15.53 15.97
C GLY A 213 18.71 -14.50 14.85
N PHE A 214 18.89 -13.24 15.23
CA PHE A 214 19.21 -12.15 14.30
C PHE A 214 20.54 -12.44 13.57
N PRO A 215 20.64 -12.23 12.24
CA PRO A 215 19.75 -11.49 11.35
C PRO A 215 18.57 -12.27 10.73
N PHE A 216 18.12 -13.36 11.36
CA PHE A 216 17.02 -14.22 10.90
C PHE A 216 17.25 -14.81 9.51
N LEU A 217 18.40 -15.46 9.34
CA LEU A 217 18.79 -16.13 8.10
C LEU A 217 19.05 -17.61 8.37
N ALA A 218 18.71 -18.46 7.40
CA ALA A 218 19.10 -19.86 7.41
C ALA A 218 20.63 -20.00 7.25
N ALA A 219 21.18 -21.14 7.68
CA ALA A 219 22.58 -21.45 7.41
C ALA A 219 22.83 -21.59 5.89
N PRO A 220 24.04 -21.25 5.39
CA PRO A 220 24.39 -21.52 4.01
C PRO A 220 24.36 -23.02 3.69
N ASN A 221 23.98 -23.36 2.46
CA ASN A 221 24.01 -24.72 1.93
C ASN A 221 25.42 -25.16 1.52
#